data_AF-A0A519YQQ7-F1
#
_entry.id   AF-A0A519YQQ7-F1
#
_cell.length_a   1.000
_cell.length_b   1.000
_cell.length_c   1.000
_cell.angle_alpha   90.00
_cell.angle_beta   90.00
_cell.angle_gamma   90.00
#
_symmetry.space_group_name_H-M   'P 1'
#
loop_
_entity.id
_entity.type
_entity.pdbx_description
1 polymer ?
#
loop_
_entity_poly.entity_id
_entity_poly.type
_entity_poly.pdbx_seq_one_letter_code
_entity_poly.pdbx_strand_id
1 'polypeptide(L)'
;MSIPIPHLAATPDLSASYNQHGFQPTVWFYTMFGELPRREIYQLVTADARKTVLANLAETYDLDQITVVQSVFMEEVDKDPEWQFYALSPEPHTLLFFSITSSYGDQSAILYYSPRTEAGTLARLRASLQAQLESGQVERQRIQVLRLMGSDLAFSPLPLKIPALDLAANYNDDLLPVHEAIVKRLQKPEQRREQPAQPQRRPAERRLPHPDYLYLQRRPGPHRQGVAAQGPAHCLLRLWAAGTG
;
A
#
# COMPACT_ATOMS: atom_id res chain seq x y z
N MET A 1 -54.69 -10.95 -33.27
CA MET A 1 -53.72 -9.95 -32.73
C MET A 1 -52.66 -10.73 -32.00
N SER A 2 -51.47 -10.86 -32.59
CA SER A 2 -50.37 -11.63 -32.00
C SER A 2 -49.62 -10.75 -31.02
N ILE A 3 -49.57 -11.16 -29.75
CA ILE A 3 -48.81 -10.51 -28.69
C ILE A 3 -47.32 -10.71 -29.01
N PRO A 4 -46.51 -9.65 -29.16
CA PRO A 4 -45.08 -9.81 -29.39
C PRO A 4 -44.45 -10.40 -28.12
N ILE A 5 -43.81 -11.55 -28.28
CA ILE A 5 -43.00 -12.17 -27.23
C ILE A 5 -41.81 -11.23 -26.98
N PRO A 6 -41.58 -10.76 -25.74
CA PRO A 6 -40.41 -9.94 -25.45
C PRO A 6 -39.16 -10.75 -25.77
N HIS A 7 -38.31 -10.21 -26.65
CA HIS A 7 -36.97 -10.75 -26.88
C HIS A 7 -36.25 -10.79 -25.54
N LEU A 8 -35.97 -12.00 -25.02
CA LEU A 8 -35.01 -12.22 -23.95
C LEU A 8 -33.71 -11.53 -24.37
N ALA A 9 -33.33 -10.48 -23.64
CA ALA A 9 -32.06 -9.81 -23.85
C ALA A 9 -30.94 -10.86 -23.77
N ALA A 10 -30.12 -10.95 -24.81
CA ALA A 10 -29.02 -11.89 -24.85
C ALA A 10 -28.11 -11.66 -23.62
N THR A 11 -27.85 -12.71 -22.86
CA THR A 11 -26.91 -12.65 -21.74
C THR A 11 -25.54 -12.23 -22.30
N PRO A 12 -24.89 -11.19 -21.75
CA PRO A 12 -23.61 -10.72 -22.27
C PRO A 12 -22.54 -11.81 -22.09
N ASP A 13 -21.67 -11.99 -23.09
CA ASP A 13 -20.53 -12.90 -22.99
C ASP A 13 -19.48 -12.35 -22.03
N LEU A 14 -19.30 -13.01 -20.89
CA LEU A 14 -18.37 -12.60 -19.84
C LEU A 14 -16.98 -13.25 -19.95
N SER A 15 -16.71 -14.05 -21.00
CA SER A 15 -15.42 -14.73 -21.18
C SER A 15 -14.23 -13.78 -21.13
N ALA A 16 -14.36 -12.58 -21.71
CA ALA A 16 -13.34 -11.53 -21.70
C ALA A 16 -13.07 -10.93 -20.32
N SER A 17 -13.94 -11.17 -19.33
CA SER A 17 -13.76 -10.72 -17.95
C SER A 17 -12.68 -11.51 -17.21
N TYR A 18 -12.10 -12.53 -17.84
CA TYR A 18 -11.06 -13.37 -17.27
C TYR A 18 -9.84 -13.37 -18.20
N ASN A 19 -8.65 -13.27 -17.60
CA ASN A 19 -7.40 -13.51 -18.31
C ASN A 19 -6.53 -14.49 -17.50
N GLN A 20 -5.28 -14.68 -17.95
CA GLN A 20 -4.31 -15.54 -17.25
C GLN A 20 -4.01 -15.11 -15.80
N HIS A 21 -4.34 -13.87 -15.42
CA HIS A 21 -4.17 -13.31 -14.07
C HIS A 21 -5.48 -13.28 -13.27
N GLY A 22 -6.57 -13.85 -13.81
CA GLY A 22 -7.87 -13.95 -13.16
C GLY A 22 -8.87 -12.88 -13.60
N PHE A 23 -9.80 -12.57 -12.70
CA PHE A 23 -10.93 -11.67 -12.96
C PHE A 23 -10.48 -10.23 -13.25
N GLN A 24 -11.10 -9.62 -14.25
CA GLN A 24 -10.84 -8.26 -14.75
C GLN A 24 -12.07 -7.37 -14.49
N PRO A 25 -12.14 -6.67 -13.34
CA PRO A 25 -13.33 -5.92 -12.92
C PRO A 25 -13.79 -4.88 -13.92
N THR A 26 -12.86 -4.15 -14.55
CA THR A 26 -13.18 -3.11 -15.54
C THR A 26 -13.81 -3.69 -16.80
N VAL A 27 -13.29 -4.84 -17.27
CA VAL A 27 -13.82 -5.52 -18.46
C VAL A 27 -15.20 -6.06 -18.17
N TRP A 28 -15.37 -6.73 -17.03
CA TRP A 28 -16.67 -7.21 -16.58
C TRP A 28 -17.70 -6.08 -16.51
N PHE A 29 -17.34 -4.96 -15.87
CA PHE A 29 -18.25 -3.84 -15.69
C PHE A 29 -18.67 -3.23 -17.03
N TYR A 30 -17.71 -3.03 -17.95
CA TYR A 30 -17.99 -2.53 -19.29
C TYR A 30 -18.88 -3.49 -20.08
N THR A 31 -18.61 -4.79 -20.02
CA THR A 31 -19.41 -5.81 -20.71
C THR A 31 -20.84 -5.88 -20.16
N MET A 32 -21.03 -5.74 -18.85
CA MET A 32 -22.35 -5.79 -18.21
C MET A 32 -23.20 -4.54 -18.46
N PHE A 33 -22.59 -3.35 -18.46
CA PHE A 33 -23.33 -2.09 -18.45
C PHE A 33 -23.11 -1.21 -19.69
N GLY A 34 -22.19 -1.58 -20.59
CA GLY A 34 -21.83 -0.81 -21.77
C GLY A 34 -21.11 0.51 -21.46
N GLU A 35 -20.62 0.69 -20.24
CA GLU A 35 -20.03 1.95 -19.77
C GLU A 35 -18.76 1.69 -18.95
N LEU A 36 -17.78 2.59 -19.06
CA LEU A 36 -16.56 2.52 -18.24
C LEU A 36 -16.86 2.96 -16.81
N PRO A 37 -16.43 2.20 -15.79
CA PRO A 37 -16.66 2.56 -14.40
C PRO A 37 -15.76 3.71 -13.96
N ARG A 38 -16.28 4.54 -13.06
CA ARG A 38 -15.48 5.31 -12.10
C ARG A 38 -15.00 4.37 -11.00
N ARG A 39 -13.83 4.66 -10.43
CA ARG A 39 -13.19 3.79 -9.43
C ARG A 39 -12.79 4.58 -8.19
N GLU A 40 -13.25 4.11 -7.03
CA GLU A 40 -12.82 4.56 -5.71
C GLU A 40 -12.07 3.43 -5.02
N ILE A 41 -10.88 3.72 -4.50
CA ILE A 41 -10.02 2.73 -3.82
C ILE A 41 -9.95 3.12 -2.35
N TYR A 42 -10.33 2.18 -1.50
CA TYR A 42 -10.37 2.32 -0.05
C TYR A 42 -9.28 1.47 0.58
N GLN A 43 -8.50 2.08 1.47
CA GLN A 43 -7.57 1.38 2.34
C GLN A 43 -8.26 1.17 3.69
N LEU A 44 -8.77 -0.03 3.89
CA LEU A 44 -9.42 -0.42 5.13
C LEU A 44 -8.40 -0.46 6.28
N VAL A 45 -8.89 -0.30 7.51
CA VAL A 45 -8.07 -0.23 8.73
C VAL A 45 -7.26 -1.51 8.95
N THR A 46 -7.86 -2.67 8.68
CA THR A 46 -7.26 -4.00 8.87
C THR A 46 -7.70 -4.98 7.77
N ALA A 47 -7.02 -6.12 7.68
CA ALA A 47 -7.40 -7.22 6.79
C ALA A 47 -8.75 -7.84 7.15
N ASP A 48 -9.20 -7.75 8.41
CA ASP A 48 -10.50 -8.26 8.83
C ASP A 48 -11.64 -7.26 8.57
N ALA A 49 -11.34 -5.98 8.35
CA ALA A 49 -12.34 -4.96 8.08
C ALA A 49 -13.18 -5.27 6.82
N ARG A 50 -12.61 -6.00 5.84
CA ARG A 50 -13.37 -6.50 4.68
C ARG A 50 -14.47 -7.50 5.07
N LYS A 51 -14.29 -8.30 6.12
CA LYS A 51 -15.35 -9.17 6.67
C LYS A 51 -16.47 -8.33 7.31
N THR A 52 -16.13 -7.24 7.99
CA THR A 52 -17.12 -6.30 8.54
C THR A 52 -17.94 -5.63 7.43
N VAL A 53 -17.31 -5.22 6.33
CA VAL A 53 -18.04 -4.68 5.16
C VAL A 53 -19.02 -5.72 4.61
N LEU A 54 -18.61 -6.98 4.48
CA LEU A 54 -19.51 -8.05 4.02
C LEU A 54 -20.66 -8.30 4.99
N ALA A 55 -20.39 -8.31 6.30
CA ALA A 55 -21.43 -8.48 7.31
C ALA A 55 -22.49 -7.38 7.20
N ASN A 56 -22.06 -6.12 7.06
CA ASN A 56 -22.97 -4.98 6.86
C ASN A 56 -23.78 -5.10 5.56
N LEU A 57 -23.16 -5.62 4.48
CA LEU A 57 -23.88 -5.84 3.22
C LEU A 57 -24.91 -6.96 3.34
N ALA A 58 -24.60 -8.01 4.10
CA ALA A 58 -25.49 -9.15 4.33
C ALA A 58 -26.78 -8.75 5.07
N GLU A 59 -26.80 -7.62 5.78
CA GLU A 59 -28.01 -7.08 6.42
C GLU A 59 -29.06 -6.63 5.39
N THR A 60 -28.64 -6.29 4.18
CA THR A 60 -29.52 -5.76 3.12
C THR A 60 -29.61 -6.68 1.90
N TYR A 61 -28.54 -7.39 1.57
CA TYR A 61 -28.42 -8.18 0.36
C TYR A 61 -28.14 -9.64 0.68
N ASP A 62 -28.71 -10.53 -0.12
CA ASP A 62 -28.27 -11.93 -0.17
C ASP A 62 -26.92 -12.00 -0.90
N LEU A 63 -25.85 -12.26 -0.13
CA LEU A 63 -24.49 -12.26 -0.65
C LEU A 63 -24.28 -13.27 -1.78
N ASP A 64 -24.97 -14.40 -1.76
CA ASP A 64 -24.83 -15.43 -2.78
C ASP A 64 -25.40 -14.93 -4.12
N GLN A 65 -26.51 -14.18 -4.08
CA GLN A 65 -27.14 -13.62 -5.28
C GLN A 65 -26.35 -12.46 -5.90
N ILE A 66 -25.68 -11.66 -5.07
CA ILE A 66 -24.90 -10.51 -5.54
C ILE A 66 -23.44 -10.87 -5.83
N THR A 67 -23.01 -12.10 -5.58
CA THR A 67 -21.65 -12.56 -5.87
C THR A 67 -21.43 -12.69 -7.37
N VAL A 68 -20.44 -11.96 -7.88
CA VAL A 68 -19.99 -12.05 -9.27
C VAL A 68 -18.92 -13.12 -9.42
N VAL A 69 -17.91 -13.09 -8.54
CA VAL A 69 -16.85 -14.10 -8.51
C VAL A 69 -16.18 -14.10 -7.14
N GLN A 70 -15.75 -15.28 -6.70
CA GLN A 70 -14.95 -15.47 -5.51
C GLN A 70 -13.80 -16.43 -5.80
N SER A 71 -12.60 -16.10 -5.35
CA SER A 71 -11.43 -16.97 -5.36
C SER A 71 -10.77 -16.98 -3.99
N VAL A 72 -10.40 -18.16 -3.52
CA VAL A 72 -9.82 -18.39 -2.20
C VAL A 72 -8.59 -19.29 -2.29
N PHE A 73 -7.65 -19.09 -1.38
CA PHE A 73 -6.54 -19.99 -1.11
C PHE A 73 -6.94 -21.00 -0.04
N MET A 74 -6.57 -22.25 -0.25
CA MET A 74 -6.67 -23.31 0.73
C MET A 74 -5.25 -23.80 1.01
N GLU A 75 -4.70 -23.44 2.18
CA GLU A 75 -3.34 -23.84 2.55
C GLU A 75 -3.31 -25.23 3.19
N GLU A 76 -4.27 -25.52 4.07
CA GLU A 76 -4.35 -26.78 4.82
C GLU A 76 -5.81 -27.27 4.86
N VAL A 77 -5.97 -28.59 5.02
CA VAL A 77 -7.29 -29.17 5.32
C VAL A 77 -7.71 -28.64 6.68
N ASP A 78 -8.96 -28.18 6.79
CA ASP A 78 -9.57 -27.57 7.99
C ASP A 78 -9.12 -26.14 8.36
N LYS A 79 -8.22 -25.52 7.59
CA LYS A 79 -7.95 -24.08 7.71
C LYS A 79 -8.99 -23.27 6.94
N ASP A 80 -9.46 -22.18 7.55
CA ASP A 80 -10.39 -21.25 6.89
C ASP A 80 -9.78 -20.73 5.57
N PRO A 81 -10.52 -20.79 4.45
CA PRO A 81 -10.03 -20.31 3.17
C PRO A 81 -9.70 -18.81 3.22
N GLU A 82 -8.52 -18.45 2.75
CA GLU A 82 -8.11 -17.05 2.66
C GLU A 82 -8.55 -16.45 1.32
N TRP A 83 -9.11 -15.25 1.31
CA TRP A 83 -9.59 -14.66 0.05
C TRP A 83 -8.44 -14.16 -0.81
N GLN A 84 -8.37 -14.66 -2.05
CA GLN A 84 -7.53 -14.09 -3.09
C GLN A 84 -8.21 -12.83 -3.67
N PHE A 85 -9.45 -12.99 -4.12
CA PHE A 85 -10.31 -11.89 -4.53
C PHE A 85 -11.78 -12.23 -4.40
N TYR A 86 -12.61 -11.22 -4.19
CA TYR A 86 -14.06 -11.35 -4.05
C TYR A 86 -14.74 -10.14 -4.69
N ALA A 87 -15.57 -10.38 -5.71
CA ALA A 87 -16.32 -9.37 -6.43
C ALA A 87 -17.83 -9.53 -6.20
N LEU A 88 -18.49 -8.45 -5.83
CA LEU A 88 -19.92 -8.37 -5.51
C LEU A 88 -20.56 -7.23 -6.32
N SER A 89 -21.76 -7.45 -6.84
CA SER A 89 -22.55 -6.43 -7.55
C SER A 89 -23.88 -6.23 -6.80
N PRO A 90 -23.89 -5.46 -5.68
CA PRO A 90 -25.09 -5.30 -4.85
C PRO A 90 -26.29 -4.72 -5.60
N GLU A 91 -26.03 -3.79 -6.53
CA GLU A 91 -27.06 -3.07 -7.29
C GLU A 91 -26.59 -2.83 -8.74
N PRO A 92 -27.50 -2.55 -9.70
CA PRO A 92 -27.12 -2.21 -11.07
C PRO A 92 -26.11 -1.05 -11.12
N HIS A 93 -25.17 -1.13 -12.05
CA HIS A 93 -24.07 -0.16 -12.20
C HIS A 93 -23.17 -0.05 -10.97
N THR A 94 -23.04 -1.09 -10.15
CA THR A 94 -22.05 -1.15 -9.05
C THR A 94 -21.24 -2.43 -9.10
N LEU A 95 -20.00 -2.37 -8.63
CA LEU A 95 -19.19 -3.55 -8.36
C LEU A 95 -18.22 -3.23 -7.21
N LEU A 96 -18.33 -3.97 -6.13
CA LEU A 96 -17.40 -3.95 -5.01
C LEU A 96 -16.40 -5.09 -5.17
N PHE A 97 -15.11 -4.77 -5.14
CA PHE A 97 -14.05 -5.73 -5.40
C PHE A 97 -12.97 -5.70 -4.31
N PHE A 98 -12.74 -6.84 -3.69
CA PHE A 98 -11.65 -7.07 -2.74
C PHE A 98 -10.56 -7.89 -3.44
N SER A 99 -9.30 -7.50 -3.31
CA SER A 99 -8.17 -8.25 -3.88
C SER A 99 -6.88 -8.03 -3.13
N ILE A 100 -6.20 -9.14 -2.80
CA ILE A 100 -4.90 -9.12 -2.14
C ILE A 100 -3.76 -8.69 -3.06
N THR A 101 -3.97 -8.64 -4.38
CA THR A 101 -2.94 -8.24 -5.37
C THR A 101 -2.96 -6.74 -5.65
N SER A 102 -3.78 -5.99 -4.94
CA SER A 102 -3.93 -4.55 -5.11
C SER A 102 -2.87 -3.75 -4.34
N SER A 103 -2.84 -2.42 -4.55
CA SER A 103 -1.90 -1.51 -3.89
C SER A 103 -1.96 -1.53 -2.36
N TYR A 104 -3.07 -2.01 -1.77
CA TYR A 104 -3.27 -2.10 -0.33
C TYR A 104 -3.36 -3.55 0.18
N GLY A 105 -3.05 -4.54 -0.67
CA GLY A 105 -3.10 -5.94 -0.29
C GLY A 105 -4.47 -6.37 0.21
N ASP A 106 -4.48 -7.12 1.29
CA ASP A 106 -5.66 -7.59 2.02
C ASP A 106 -6.51 -6.47 2.66
N GLN A 107 -5.99 -5.25 2.76
CA GLN A 107 -6.70 -4.07 3.26
C GLN A 107 -7.44 -3.30 2.15
N SER A 108 -7.47 -3.81 0.93
CA SER A 108 -8.03 -3.09 -0.20
C SER A 108 -9.49 -3.42 -0.46
N ALA A 109 -10.28 -2.37 -0.66
CA ALA A 109 -11.59 -2.46 -1.28
C ALA A 109 -11.69 -1.46 -2.42
N ILE A 110 -12.19 -1.91 -3.56
CA ILE A 110 -12.34 -1.10 -4.77
C ILE A 110 -13.81 -1.04 -5.14
N LEU A 111 -14.38 0.15 -5.13
CA LEU A 111 -15.75 0.40 -5.58
C LEU A 111 -15.72 0.92 -7.02
N TYR A 112 -16.34 0.17 -7.91
CA TYR A 112 -16.62 0.55 -9.28
C TYR A 112 -18.09 0.98 -9.39
N TYR A 113 -18.34 2.11 -10.05
CA TYR A 113 -19.70 2.62 -10.25
C TYR A 113 -19.79 3.44 -11.53
N SER A 114 -21.00 3.62 -12.07
CA SER A 114 -21.22 4.50 -13.22
C SER A 114 -21.96 5.78 -12.82
N PRO A 115 -22.00 6.81 -13.68
CA PRO A 115 -22.83 8.00 -13.43
C PRO A 115 -24.33 7.69 -13.30
N ARG A 116 -24.78 6.50 -13.71
CA ARG A 116 -26.18 6.05 -13.62
C ARG A 116 -26.51 5.37 -12.30
N THR A 117 -25.51 5.09 -11.46
CA THR A 117 -25.72 4.48 -10.15
C THR A 117 -26.65 5.36 -9.31
N GLU A 118 -27.63 4.74 -8.67
CA GLU A 118 -28.56 5.43 -7.76
C GLU A 118 -27.78 6.07 -6.60
N ALA A 119 -28.10 7.33 -6.28
CA ALA A 119 -27.32 8.14 -5.36
C ALA A 119 -27.36 7.59 -3.92
N GLY A 120 -28.52 7.09 -3.48
CA GLY A 120 -28.72 6.45 -2.19
C GLY A 120 -27.89 5.16 -2.05
N THR A 121 -27.90 4.31 -3.07
CA THR A 121 -27.07 3.11 -3.16
C THR A 121 -25.59 3.47 -3.04
N LEU A 122 -25.12 4.44 -3.82
CA LEU A 122 -23.73 4.85 -3.78
C LEU A 122 -23.36 5.42 -2.40
N ALA A 123 -24.23 6.22 -1.79
CA ALA A 123 -24.03 6.73 -0.44
C ALA A 123 -23.97 5.62 0.61
N ARG A 124 -24.84 4.61 0.54
CA ARG A 124 -24.83 3.45 1.46
C ARG A 124 -23.52 2.65 1.34
N LEU A 125 -23.09 2.34 0.12
CA LEU A 125 -21.85 1.60 -0.13
C LEU A 125 -20.63 2.39 0.37
N ARG A 126 -20.57 3.69 0.08
CA ARG A 126 -19.51 4.57 0.57
C ARG A 126 -19.49 4.65 2.08
N ALA A 127 -20.64 4.78 2.74
CA ALA A 127 -20.72 4.84 4.20
C ALA A 127 -20.17 3.56 4.84
N SER A 128 -20.52 2.39 4.31
CA SER A 128 -19.99 1.09 4.80
C SER A 128 -18.47 1.01 4.68
N LEU A 129 -17.91 1.45 3.54
CA LEU A 129 -16.46 1.46 3.31
C LEU A 129 -15.73 2.52 4.16
N GLN A 130 -16.30 3.74 4.25
CA GLN A 130 -15.73 4.85 5.01
C GLN A 130 -15.71 4.58 6.51
N ALA A 131 -16.70 3.87 7.04
CA ALA A 131 -16.71 3.44 8.44
C ALA A 131 -15.54 2.53 8.81
N GLN A 132 -14.90 1.90 7.81
CA GLN A 132 -13.73 1.04 7.98
C GLN A 132 -12.41 1.74 7.62
N LEU A 133 -12.44 3.06 7.36
CA LEU A 133 -11.22 3.86 7.22
C LEU A 133 -10.71 4.28 8.58
N GLU A 134 -9.39 4.35 8.72
CA GLU A 134 -8.76 4.81 9.95
C GLU A 134 -9.00 6.32 10.13
N SER A 135 -9.63 6.71 11.24
CA SER A 135 -9.83 8.11 11.60
C SER A 135 -8.58 8.66 12.30
N GLY A 136 -7.54 9.00 11.54
CA GLY A 136 -6.33 9.57 12.13
C GLY A 136 -5.32 10.06 11.10
N GLN A 137 -4.60 11.12 11.45
CA GLN A 137 -3.39 11.60 10.77
C GLN A 137 -2.24 10.58 10.96
N VAL A 138 -2.46 9.32 10.61
CA VAL A 138 -1.38 8.34 10.52
C VAL A 138 -0.77 8.54 9.15
N GLU A 139 0.21 9.45 9.07
CA GLU A 139 1.10 9.57 7.93
C GLU A 139 1.87 8.25 7.82
N ARG A 140 1.28 7.27 7.12
CA ARG A 140 1.90 5.95 6.95
C ARG A 140 3.10 6.12 6.02
N GLN A 141 4.31 6.23 6.59
CA GLN A 141 5.55 6.03 5.87
C GLN A 141 5.56 4.61 5.30
N ARG A 142 5.09 4.47 4.06
CA ARG A 142 5.01 3.18 3.37
C ARG A 142 6.36 2.83 2.79
N ILE A 143 7.15 2.10 3.55
CA ILE A 143 8.28 1.39 3.01
C ILE A 143 7.72 0.15 2.29
N GLN A 144 7.76 0.18 0.95
CA GLN A 144 7.45 -0.96 0.11
C GLN A 144 8.76 -1.59 -0.35
N VAL A 145 8.84 -2.92 -0.28
CA VAL A 145 9.99 -3.66 -0.82
C VAL A 145 9.58 -4.25 -2.16
N LEU A 146 10.41 -4.00 -3.17
CA LEU A 146 10.31 -4.71 -4.44
C LEU A 146 10.75 -6.15 -4.21
N ARG A 147 9.82 -7.10 -4.33
CA ARG A 147 10.08 -8.53 -4.20
C ARG A 147 9.82 -9.23 -5.52
N LEU A 148 10.58 -10.27 -5.79
CA LEU A 148 10.28 -11.21 -6.86
C LEU A 148 9.20 -12.16 -6.34
N MET A 149 7.99 -12.07 -6.91
CA MET A 149 6.86 -12.95 -6.63
C MET A 149 6.60 -13.81 -7.87
N GLY A 150 7.11 -15.05 -7.86
CA GLY A 150 7.11 -15.90 -9.05
C GLY A 150 8.05 -15.35 -10.13
N SER A 151 7.50 -15.01 -11.31
CA SER A 151 8.26 -14.40 -12.42
C SER A 151 8.29 -12.87 -12.37
N ASP A 152 7.48 -12.25 -11.53
CA ASP A 152 7.20 -10.81 -11.62
C ASP A 152 7.76 -10.06 -10.41
N LEU A 153 8.24 -8.84 -10.65
CA LEU A 153 8.63 -7.92 -9.58
C LEU A 153 7.38 -7.19 -9.07
N ALA A 154 7.02 -7.43 -7.82
CA ALA A 154 5.88 -6.83 -7.16
C ALA A 154 6.32 -6.02 -5.94
N PHE A 155 5.76 -4.83 -5.77
CA PHE A 155 5.92 -4.08 -4.53
C PHE A 155 5.04 -4.72 -3.45
N SER A 156 5.67 -5.11 -2.35
CA SER A 156 5.00 -5.66 -1.17
C SER A 156 5.20 -4.75 0.03
N PRO A 157 4.21 -4.61 0.93
CA PRO A 157 4.41 -3.87 2.18
C PRO A 157 5.53 -4.48 3.02
N LEU A 158 6.42 -3.65 3.57
CA LEU A 158 7.31 -4.09 4.66
C LEU A 158 6.57 -3.86 5.99
N PRO A 159 6.16 -4.92 6.71
CA PRO A 159 5.66 -4.75 8.06
C PRO A 159 6.83 -4.32 8.96
N LEU A 160 6.99 -3.01 9.13
CA LEU A 160 7.87 -2.47 10.16
C LEU A 160 7.12 -2.55 11.48
N LYS A 161 7.47 -3.54 12.29
CA LYS A 161 7.18 -3.47 13.72
C LYS A 161 8.07 -2.37 14.28
N ILE A 162 7.55 -1.15 14.36
CA ILE A 162 8.15 -0.13 15.22
C ILE A 162 7.95 -0.70 16.63
N PRO A 163 9.01 -1.16 17.31
CA PRO A 163 8.84 -1.60 18.69
C PRO A 163 8.22 -0.44 19.46
N ALA A 164 7.38 -0.75 20.46
CA ALA A 164 6.97 0.22 21.47
C ALA A 164 8.21 0.58 22.30
N LEU A 165 9.16 1.28 21.66
CA LEU A 165 10.35 1.78 22.27
C LEU A 165 9.88 2.95 23.12
N ASP A 166 9.70 2.71 24.40
CA ASP A 166 9.56 3.78 25.36
C ASP A 166 10.86 4.58 25.30
N LEU A 167 10.81 5.72 24.59
CA LEU A 167 11.94 6.62 24.43
C LEU A 167 12.40 7.19 25.77
N ALA A 168 11.54 7.21 26.81
CA ALA A 168 11.95 7.64 28.14
C ALA A 168 12.75 6.55 28.87
N ALA A 169 12.45 5.28 28.65
CA ALA A 169 13.17 4.15 29.26
C ALA A 169 14.39 3.68 28.45
N ASN A 170 14.40 3.91 27.14
CA ASN A 170 15.44 3.43 26.21
C ASN A 170 16.25 4.57 25.57
N TYR A 171 16.10 5.82 26.03
CA TYR A 171 17.11 6.82 25.74
C TYR A 171 18.40 6.36 26.41
N ASN A 172 19.39 5.97 25.61
CA ASN A 172 20.70 5.65 26.14
C ASN A 172 21.21 6.86 26.94
N ASP A 173 21.35 6.65 28.25
CA ASP A 173 22.10 7.48 29.18
C ASP A 173 23.54 7.77 28.70
N ASP A 174 24.01 7.20 27.58
CA ASP A 174 25.32 7.51 26.97
C ASP A 174 25.52 9.00 26.67
N LEU A 175 24.45 9.79 26.51
CA LEU A 175 24.53 11.24 26.34
C LEU A 175 24.51 12.03 27.65
N LEU A 176 24.14 11.41 28.78
CA LEU A 176 24.13 12.06 30.10
C LEU A 176 25.54 12.38 30.62
N PRO A 177 26.54 11.47 30.55
CA PRO A 177 27.94 11.79 30.85
C PRO A 177 28.50 12.89 29.96
N VAL A 178 28.06 12.95 28.69
CA VAL A 178 28.48 13.98 27.74
C VAL A 178 27.85 15.32 28.10
N HIS A 179 26.56 15.34 28.46
CA HIS A 179 25.87 16.53 28.95
C HIS A 179 26.51 17.07 30.23
N GLU A 180 26.79 16.22 31.22
CA GLU A 180 27.48 16.61 32.45
C GLU A 180 28.90 17.12 32.18
N ALA A 181 29.65 16.49 31.27
CA ALA A 181 30.99 16.92 30.90
C ALA A 181 30.97 18.29 30.18
N ILE A 182 29.98 18.54 29.32
CA ILE A 182 29.79 19.83 28.64
C ILE A 182 29.40 20.92 29.65
N VAL A 183 28.46 20.64 30.56
CA VAL A 183 28.05 21.56 31.61
C VAL A 183 29.23 21.89 32.54
N LYS A 184 30.01 20.89 32.98
CA LYS A 184 31.23 21.11 33.78
C LYS A 184 32.29 21.92 33.04
N ARG A 185 32.41 21.78 31.72
CA ARG A 185 33.35 22.58 30.91
C ARG A 185 32.88 24.03 30.73
N LEU A 186 31.57 24.24 30.55
CA LEU A 186 30.96 25.57 30.43
C LEU A 186 30.90 26.34 31.76
N GLN A 187 30.83 25.62 32.89
CA GLN A 187 30.86 26.20 34.24
C GLN A 187 32.28 26.47 34.76
N LYS A 188 33.33 26.09 34.02
CA LYS A 188 34.66 26.63 34.32
C LYS A 188 34.59 28.14 34.06
N PRO A 189 34.90 28.99 35.06
CA PRO A 189 35.00 30.42 34.79
C PRO A 189 35.98 30.58 33.63
N GLU A 190 35.59 31.33 32.60
CA GLU A 190 36.49 31.77 31.55
C GLU A 190 37.80 32.15 32.24
N GLN A 191 38.91 31.49 31.88
CA GLN A 191 40.21 32.04 32.21
C GLN A 191 40.24 33.40 31.56
N ARG A 192 40.07 34.39 32.44
CA ARG A 192 39.99 35.80 32.20
C ARG A 192 41.05 36.14 31.17
N ARG A 193 40.60 36.81 30.12
CA ARG A 193 41.44 37.56 29.19
C ARG A 193 42.41 38.42 30.00
N GLU A 194 43.66 37.98 30.14
CA GLU A 194 44.75 38.87 30.49
C GLU A 194 45.34 39.42 29.19
N GLN A 195 44.91 40.62 28.83
CA GLN A 195 45.67 41.52 27.95
C GLN A 195 46.75 42.24 28.79
N PRO A 196 47.66 43.01 28.19
CA PRO A 196 48.84 42.58 27.46
C PRO A 196 50.12 43.08 28.17
N ALA A 197 51.20 42.29 28.17
CA ALA A 197 52.52 42.78 28.57
C ALA A 197 53.46 42.85 27.35
N GLN A 198 53.74 44.07 26.89
CA GLN A 198 54.95 44.43 26.14
C GLN A 198 55.43 45.77 26.71
N PRO A 199 56.74 46.15 26.63
CA PRO A 199 57.74 45.67 25.66
C PRO A 199 59.17 45.45 26.23
N GLN A 200 59.98 44.63 25.56
CA GLN A 200 61.43 44.89 25.45
C GLN A 200 61.87 44.77 23.99
N ARG A 201 62.63 45.78 23.55
CA ARG A 201 62.96 46.07 22.15
C ARG A 201 64.26 45.37 21.69
N ARG A 202 64.13 44.65 20.56
CA ARG A 202 64.97 44.61 19.32
C ARG A 202 66.42 44.08 19.38
N PRO A 203 67.09 43.75 18.24
CA PRO A 203 66.71 43.86 16.80
C PRO A 203 66.85 42.52 15.98
N ALA A 204 65.97 42.23 15.02
CA ALA A 204 66.01 42.49 13.55
C ALA A 204 66.52 41.31 12.67
N GLU A 205 65.91 41.20 11.48
CA GLU A 205 66.24 40.40 10.28
C GLU A 205 65.43 39.10 10.06
N ARG A 206 64.93 38.74 8.88
CA ARG A 206 64.68 39.37 7.56
C ARG A 206 63.76 38.40 6.79
N ARG A 207 62.81 38.96 6.02
CA ARG A 207 62.26 38.49 4.72
C ARG A 207 61.43 37.19 4.59
N LEU A 208 60.24 37.41 4.00
CA LEU A 208 59.30 36.56 3.22
C LEU A 208 59.99 35.79 2.04
N PRO A 209 59.32 34.96 1.19
CA PRO A 209 57.88 34.67 1.04
C PRO A 209 57.46 33.18 0.80
N HIS A 210 56.14 32.99 0.66
CA HIS A 210 55.35 31.93 0.01
C HIS A 210 55.94 31.36 -1.31
N PRO A 211 55.49 30.17 -1.80
CA PRO A 211 54.33 30.17 -2.71
C PRO A 211 53.43 28.91 -2.67
N ASP A 212 52.42 28.98 -3.53
CA ASP A 212 51.28 28.12 -3.85
C ASP A 212 51.59 26.68 -4.27
N TYR A 213 50.58 25.80 -4.37
CA TYR A 213 50.13 25.22 -5.66
C TYR A 213 49.01 24.14 -5.51
N LEU A 214 47.87 24.44 -6.15
CA LEU A 214 46.96 23.63 -6.99
C LEU A 214 46.35 22.26 -6.59
N TYR A 215 45.00 22.28 -6.56
CA TYR A 215 43.99 21.39 -7.16
C TYR A 215 44.41 20.14 -7.98
N LEU A 216 43.66 19.04 -7.82
CA LEU A 216 43.14 18.21 -8.93
C LEU A 216 41.96 17.29 -8.49
N GLN A 217 41.05 17.05 -9.43
CA GLN A 217 39.67 16.55 -9.27
C GLN A 217 39.42 15.32 -10.19
N ARG A 218 38.48 14.44 -9.81
CA ARG A 218 37.72 13.42 -10.60
C ARG A 218 38.45 12.08 -10.96
N ARG A 219 37.83 10.90 -11.04
CA ARG A 219 36.58 10.44 -11.73
C ARG A 219 36.03 9.07 -11.23
N PRO A 220 34.80 8.65 -11.65
CA PRO A 220 34.06 7.43 -11.24
C PRO A 220 34.14 6.24 -12.23
N GLY A 221 33.59 5.06 -11.87
CA GLY A 221 33.48 3.86 -12.72
C GLY A 221 32.20 3.00 -12.52
N PRO A 222 31.86 2.06 -13.44
CA PRO A 222 30.46 1.66 -13.75
C PRO A 222 30.08 0.15 -13.64
N HIS A 223 28.75 -0.10 -13.70
CA HIS A 223 27.90 -1.24 -14.16
C HIS A 223 28.32 -2.74 -14.09
N ARG A 224 27.34 -3.61 -13.74
CA ARG A 224 27.10 -4.93 -14.40
C ARG A 224 25.67 -5.52 -14.20
N GLN A 225 25.22 -6.28 -15.21
CA GLN A 225 23.92 -6.98 -15.42
C GLN A 225 23.95 -8.47 -14.96
N GLY A 226 22.78 -9.13 -14.83
CA GLY A 226 22.65 -10.61 -14.75
C GLY A 226 21.23 -11.24 -14.58
N VAL A 227 20.67 -11.70 -15.70
CA VAL A 227 19.68 -12.75 -16.14
C VAL A 227 19.06 -13.86 -15.19
N ALA A 228 17.72 -14.11 -15.38
CA ALA A 228 16.79 -15.31 -15.40
C ALA A 228 16.99 -16.59 -14.50
N ALA A 229 16.04 -17.49 -14.15
CA ALA A 229 14.56 -17.77 -14.24
C ALA A 229 14.20 -19.01 -13.35
N GLN A 230 12.91 -19.26 -12.97
CA GLN A 230 12.21 -20.60 -12.90
C GLN A 230 10.82 -20.64 -12.19
N GLY A 231 9.77 -21.12 -12.90
CA GLY A 231 8.64 -22.02 -12.48
C GLY A 231 7.45 -21.53 -11.59
N PRO A 232 6.16 -21.71 -11.98
CA PRO A 232 5.00 -21.36 -11.14
C PRO A 232 4.29 -22.55 -10.45
N ALA A 233 3.59 -22.26 -9.34
CA ALA A 233 2.73 -23.17 -8.58
C ALA A 233 1.26 -23.11 -9.06
N HIS A 234 0.55 -24.24 -8.97
CA HIS A 234 -0.81 -24.45 -9.47
C HIS A 234 -1.89 -23.70 -8.65
N CYS A 235 -2.83 -23.04 -9.35
CA CYS A 235 -4.00 -22.37 -8.79
C CYS A 235 -5.27 -23.10 -9.28
N LEU A 236 -6.20 -23.42 -8.36
CA LEU A 236 -7.42 -24.18 -8.64
C LEU A 236 -8.63 -23.23 -8.64
N LEU A 237 -9.18 -22.92 -9.82
CA LEU A 237 -10.48 -22.27 -9.97
C LEU A 237 -11.59 -23.31 -9.77
N ARG A 238 -12.54 -23.07 -8.86
CA ARG A 238 -13.84 -23.75 -8.85
C ARG A 238 -14.90 -22.85 -9.46
N LEU A 239 -15.43 -23.23 -10.61
CA LEU A 239 -16.71 -22.72 -11.12
C LEU A 239 -17.84 -23.56 -10.51
N TRP A 240 -18.76 -22.91 -9.81
CA TRP A 240 -20.03 -23.53 -9.41
C TRP A 240 -21.02 -23.41 -10.59
N ALA A 241 -21.44 -24.55 -11.12
CA ALA A 241 -22.56 -24.64 -12.05
C ALA A 241 -23.82 -24.96 -11.23
N ALA A 242 -24.79 -24.05 -11.26
CA ALA A 242 -26.13 -24.30 -10.74
C ALA A 242 -26.81 -25.37 -11.60
N GLY A 243 -26.97 -26.57 -11.04
CA GLY A 243 -27.77 -27.64 -11.60
C GLY A 243 -29.15 -27.66 -10.95
N THR A 244 -30.17 -27.34 -11.73
CA THR A 244 -31.59 -27.54 -11.43
C THR A 244 -31.90 -29.02 -11.24
N GLY A 245 -32.56 -29.35 -10.13
CA GLY A 245 -33.32 -30.58 -9.89
C GLY A 245 -34.63 -30.24 -9.22
#